data_AF-W2K6B2-F1
#
_entry.id   AF-W2K6B2-F1
#
_cell.length_a   1.000
_cell.length_b   1.000
_cell.length_c   1.000
_cell.angle_alpha   90.00
_cell.angle_beta   90.00
_cell.angle_gamma   90.00
#
_symmetry.space_group_name_H-M   'P 1'
#
loop_
_entity.id
_entity.type
_entity.pdbx_description
1 polymer ?
#
loop_
_entity_poly.entity_id
_entity_poly.type
_entity_poly.pdbx_seq_one_letter_code
_entity_poly.pdbx_strand_id
1 'polypeptide(L)'
;MLIQANKAQSTSSIAKRIQAEQTQLWLKHGKKPEDIFTMLQLEKAGDTLFENPLFSAWINDEALARMIMAGYEAPSTANIAKRLESELQRDWLLAKQYPYDVVIMMNLDRTLDNVFENPLFRIWYNYGHYVTTMNLGSKWNPAAALTRIYGGSTNLADVLLAAEKVPSHPLAAQADVSRKGLFSVARKGIGSGRCKSLPLQGIH
;
A
#
# COMPACT_ATOMS: atom_id res chain seq x y z
N MET A 1 11.55 -15.73 -21.83
CA MET A 1 11.01 -17.12 -21.96
C MET A 1 9.60 -17.25 -21.37
N LEU A 2 9.40 -17.01 -20.07
CA LEU A 2 8.10 -17.25 -19.40
C LEU A 2 6.92 -16.46 -19.99
N ILE A 3 7.14 -15.20 -20.38
CA ILE A 3 6.06 -14.38 -20.96
C ILE A 3 5.53 -14.97 -22.27
N GLN A 4 6.42 -15.50 -23.11
CA GLN A 4 6.02 -16.15 -24.36
C GLN A 4 5.36 -17.51 -24.10
N ALA A 5 5.88 -18.27 -23.12
CA ALA A 5 5.25 -19.52 -22.69
C ALA A 5 3.82 -19.28 -22.14
N ASN A 6 3.58 -18.14 -21.47
CA ASN A 6 2.25 -17.80 -20.98
C ASN A 6 1.20 -17.61 -22.09
N LYS A 7 1.63 -17.27 -23.32
CA LYS A 7 0.75 -17.10 -24.48
C LYS A 7 0.30 -18.42 -25.12
N ALA A 8 1.04 -19.52 -24.89
CA ALA A 8 0.72 -20.82 -25.48
C ALA A 8 -0.13 -21.65 -24.51
N GLN A 9 -1.30 -22.12 -24.96
CA GLN A 9 -2.27 -22.84 -24.11
C GLN A 9 -1.65 -24.05 -23.37
N SER A 10 -0.76 -24.80 -24.02
CA SER A 10 -0.10 -25.98 -23.44
C SER A 10 0.91 -25.65 -22.34
N THR A 11 1.45 -24.43 -22.30
CA THR A 11 2.49 -24.02 -21.32
C THR A 11 2.07 -22.86 -20.43
N SER A 12 0.86 -22.32 -20.62
CA SER A 12 0.34 -21.17 -19.86
C SER A 12 0.28 -21.44 -18.36
N SER A 13 -0.28 -22.57 -17.94
CA SER A 13 -0.44 -22.91 -16.52
C SER A 13 0.91 -23.00 -15.79
N ILE A 14 1.91 -23.64 -16.41
CA ILE A 14 3.23 -23.76 -15.79
C ILE A 14 4.00 -22.44 -15.84
N ALA A 15 3.87 -21.65 -16.91
CA ALA A 15 4.46 -20.32 -17.00
C ALA A 15 3.93 -19.39 -15.89
N LYS A 16 2.60 -19.34 -15.68
CA LYS A 16 1.98 -18.57 -14.60
C LYS A 16 2.49 -18.99 -13.23
N ARG A 17 2.60 -20.30 -12.99
CA ARG A 17 3.12 -20.82 -11.71
C ARG A 17 4.56 -20.39 -11.50
N ILE A 18 5.43 -20.53 -12.50
CA ILE A 18 6.84 -20.10 -12.38
C ILE A 18 6.94 -18.59 -12.17
N GLN A 19 6.13 -17.78 -12.86
CA GLN A 19 6.08 -16.33 -12.65
C GLN A 19 5.67 -15.98 -11.20
N ALA A 20 4.66 -16.65 -10.66
CA ALA A 20 4.24 -16.45 -9.27
C ALA A 20 5.35 -16.81 -8.27
N GLU A 21 6.01 -17.95 -8.46
CA GLU A 21 7.15 -18.38 -7.62
C GLU A 21 8.31 -17.40 -7.70
N GLN A 22 8.62 -16.89 -8.90
CA GLN A 22 9.67 -15.90 -9.09
C GLN A 22 9.36 -14.59 -8.34
N THR A 23 8.12 -14.10 -8.42
CA THR A 23 7.69 -12.91 -7.67
C THR A 23 7.76 -13.15 -6.16
N GLN A 24 7.30 -14.31 -5.68
CA GLN A 24 7.40 -14.66 -4.25
C GLN A 24 8.85 -14.73 -3.78
N LEU A 25 9.76 -15.24 -4.62
CA LEU A 25 11.18 -15.28 -4.31
C LEU A 25 11.75 -13.86 -4.19
N TRP A 26 11.43 -12.95 -5.12
CA TRP A 26 11.86 -11.55 -5.03
C TRP A 26 11.36 -10.88 -3.75
N LEU A 27 10.09 -11.08 -3.40
CA LEU A 27 9.50 -10.56 -2.16
C LEU A 27 10.21 -11.13 -0.92
N LYS A 28 10.45 -12.45 -0.89
CA LYS A 28 11.14 -13.11 0.23
C LYS A 28 12.56 -12.58 0.43
N HIS A 29 13.24 -12.21 -0.65
CA HIS A 29 14.56 -11.60 -0.60
C HIS A 29 14.55 -10.08 -0.42
N GLY A 30 13.39 -9.48 -0.18
CA GLY A 30 13.26 -8.03 0.03
C GLY A 30 13.70 -7.19 -1.17
N LYS A 31 13.60 -7.74 -2.39
CA LYS A 31 13.92 -7.00 -3.61
C LYS A 31 12.90 -5.89 -3.81
N LYS A 32 13.37 -4.67 -4.01
CA LYS A 32 12.47 -3.54 -4.26
C LYS A 32 12.03 -3.53 -5.72
N PRO A 33 10.83 -3.01 -6.04
CA PRO A 33 10.35 -2.92 -7.42
C PRO A 33 11.33 -2.22 -8.36
N GLU A 34 12.04 -1.19 -7.89
CA GLU A 34 13.02 -0.41 -8.66
C GLU A 34 14.28 -1.24 -9.00
N ASP A 35 14.72 -2.09 -8.07
CA ASP A 35 15.84 -3.02 -8.30
C ASP A 35 15.48 -4.06 -9.36
N ILE A 36 14.24 -4.57 -9.31
CA ILE A 36 13.74 -5.54 -10.28
C ILE A 36 13.58 -4.87 -11.66
N PHE A 37 13.10 -3.62 -11.70
CA PHE A 37 12.98 -2.84 -12.93
C PHE A 37 14.33 -2.73 -13.65
N THR A 38 15.37 -2.41 -12.88
CA THR A 38 16.77 -2.32 -13.35
C THR A 38 17.33 -3.70 -13.77
N MET A 39 17.07 -4.74 -12.97
CA MET A 39 17.49 -6.11 -13.28
C MET A 39 16.87 -6.62 -14.58
N LEU A 40 15.63 -6.23 -14.88
CA LEU A 40 14.93 -6.53 -16.13
C LEU A 40 15.32 -5.59 -17.28
N GLN A 41 16.19 -4.61 -17.02
CA GLN A 41 16.66 -3.60 -17.97
C GLN A 41 15.53 -2.78 -18.60
N LEU A 42 14.45 -2.56 -17.85
CA LEU A 42 13.28 -1.83 -18.33
C LEU A 42 13.57 -0.35 -18.54
N GLU A 43 14.56 0.20 -17.84
CA GLU A 43 15.04 1.57 -18.01
C GLU A 43 15.62 1.84 -19.41
N LYS A 44 16.09 0.79 -20.09
CA LYS A 44 16.64 0.90 -21.45
C LYS A 44 15.58 0.93 -22.54
N ALA A 45 14.32 0.64 -22.20
CA ALA A 45 13.24 0.58 -23.18
C ALA A 45 12.79 1.96 -23.69
N GLY A 46 13.08 3.03 -22.94
CA GLY A 46 12.72 4.40 -23.31
C GLY A 46 11.23 4.52 -23.61
N ASP A 47 10.90 5.10 -24.76
CA ASP A 47 9.51 5.33 -25.19
C ASP A 47 8.73 4.04 -25.49
N THR A 48 9.42 2.90 -25.68
CA THR A 48 8.78 1.59 -25.93
C THR A 48 8.50 0.80 -24.65
N LEU A 49 8.70 1.41 -23.47
CA LEU A 49 8.53 0.75 -22.17
C LEU A 49 7.17 0.07 -22.02
N PHE A 50 6.09 0.74 -22.39
CA PHE A 50 4.72 0.22 -22.25
C PHE A 50 4.39 -0.88 -23.26
N GLU A 51 5.14 -0.99 -24.35
CA GLU A 51 5.05 -2.07 -25.33
C GLU A 51 5.89 -3.29 -24.91
N ASN A 52 6.81 -3.11 -23.97
CA ASN A 52 7.70 -4.17 -23.53
C ASN A 52 6.91 -5.22 -22.72
N PRO A 53 6.88 -6.49 -23.16
CA PRO A 53 6.19 -7.55 -22.45
C PRO A 53 6.74 -7.82 -21.04
N LEU A 54 8.01 -7.45 -20.77
CA LEU A 54 8.60 -7.54 -19.44
C LEU A 54 8.03 -6.49 -18.48
N PHE A 55 7.64 -5.31 -18.99
CA PHE A 55 6.99 -4.29 -18.19
C PHE A 55 5.64 -4.80 -17.67
N SER A 56 4.84 -5.43 -18.52
CA SER A 56 3.54 -6.01 -18.14
C SER A 56 3.67 -7.17 -17.14
N ALA A 57 4.78 -7.89 -17.16
CA ALA A 57 5.06 -8.94 -16.17
C ALA A 57 5.63 -8.39 -14.85
N TRP A 58 6.26 -7.22 -14.88
CA TRP A 58 6.84 -6.54 -13.73
C TRP A 58 5.81 -5.69 -12.97
N ILE A 59 4.94 -4.99 -13.69
CA ILE A 59 3.96 -4.06 -13.10
C ILE A 59 2.94 -4.85 -12.26
N ASN A 60 2.80 -4.43 -11.01
CA ASN A 60 1.81 -4.90 -10.05
C ASN A 60 1.30 -3.71 -9.24
N ASP A 61 0.31 -3.93 -8.36
CA ASP A 61 -0.29 -2.85 -7.57
C ASP A 61 0.74 -2.07 -6.74
N GLU A 62 1.77 -2.72 -6.17
CA GLU A 62 2.83 -2.05 -5.42
C GLU A 62 3.72 -1.18 -6.32
N ALA A 63 4.20 -1.75 -7.42
CA ALA A 63 5.02 -1.03 -8.39
C ALA A 63 4.25 0.17 -8.96
N LEU A 64 2.97 -0.03 -9.29
CA LEU A 64 2.08 1.02 -9.77
C LEU A 64 1.85 2.10 -8.71
N ALA A 65 1.65 1.73 -7.45
CA ALA A 65 1.49 2.69 -6.35
C ALA A 65 2.73 3.57 -6.16
N ARG A 66 3.93 2.99 -6.25
CA ARG A 66 5.19 3.75 -6.20
C ARG A 66 5.31 4.71 -7.39
N MET A 67 4.98 4.26 -8.59
CA MET A 67 4.94 5.11 -9.79
C MET A 67 3.94 6.27 -9.63
N ILE A 68 2.76 6.00 -9.07
CA ILE A 68 1.74 7.02 -8.76
C ILE A 68 2.29 8.05 -7.78
N MET A 69 2.90 7.60 -6.68
CA MET A 69 3.46 8.50 -5.67
C MET A 69 4.57 9.38 -6.24
N ALA A 70 5.51 8.80 -7.00
CA ALA A 70 6.53 9.56 -7.71
C ALA A 70 5.91 10.56 -8.72
N GLY A 71 4.84 10.14 -9.41
CA GLY A 71 4.11 10.99 -10.35
C GLY A 71 3.44 12.20 -9.69
N TYR A 72 3.12 12.13 -8.40
CA TYR A 72 2.63 13.28 -7.63
C TYR A 72 3.73 14.25 -7.19
N GLU A 73 5.00 13.85 -7.19
CA GLU A 73 6.11 14.73 -6.79
C GLU A 73 6.38 15.80 -7.86
N ALA A 74 6.10 15.52 -9.13
CA ALA A 74 6.25 16.47 -10.23
C ALA A 74 4.89 17.02 -10.71
N PRO A 75 4.71 18.36 -10.76
CA PRO A 75 3.45 18.96 -11.23
C PRO A 75 3.05 18.56 -12.66
N SER A 76 4.02 18.31 -13.53
CA SER A 76 3.80 17.88 -14.91
C SER A 76 3.15 16.50 -15.02
N THR A 77 3.36 15.63 -14.03
CA THR A 77 2.85 14.25 -14.01
C THR A 77 1.69 14.03 -13.02
N ALA A 78 1.38 15.01 -12.18
CA ALA A 78 0.38 14.88 -11.12
C ALA A 78 -1.02 14.52 -11.62
N ASN A 79 -1.45 15.03 -12.78
CA ASN A 79 -2.75 14.68 -13.37
C ASN A 79 -2.79 13.22 -13.85
N ILE A 80 -1.66 12.70 -14.38
CA ILE A 80 -1.53 11.31 -14.79
C ILE A 80 -1.56 10.41 -13.56
N ALA A 81 -0.80 10.76 -12.51
CA ALA A 81 -0.81 10.05 -11.23
C ALA A 81 -2.22 9.97 -10.64
N LYS A 82 -2.97 11.08 -10.64
CA LYS A 82 -4.36 11.12 -10.18
C LYS A 82 -5.27 10.17 -10.96
N ARG A 83 -5.12 10.13 -12.28
CA ARG A 83 -5.89 9.22 -13.13
C ARG A 83 -5.53 7.76 -12.85
N LEU A 84 -4.25 7.43 -12.75
CA LEU A 84 -3.78 6.08 -12.42
C LEU A 84 -4.24 5.63 -11.03
N GLU A 85 -4.20 6.50 -10.01
CA GLU A 85 -4.77 6.21 -8.68
C GLU A 85 -6.27 5.88 -8.78
N SER A 86 -7.00 6.64 -9.59
CA SER A 86 -8.44 6.43 -9.77
C SER A 86 -8.76 5.11 -10.48
N GLU A 87 -8.00 4.74 -11.52
CA GLU A 87 -8.19 3.47 -12.21
C GLU A 87 -7.83 2.28 -11.30
N LEU A 88 -6.73 2.37 -10.54
CA LEU A 88 -6.35 1.34 -9.56
C LEU A 88 -7.47 1.12 -8.52
N GLN A 89 -8.03 2.20 -7.97
CA GLN A 89 -9.15 2.12 -7.03
C GLN A 89 -10.43 1.57 -7.67
N ARG A 90 -10.68 1.94 -8.93
CA ARG A 90 -11.82 1.42 -9.69
C ARG A 90 -11.69 -0.09 -9.95
N ASP A 91 -10.50 -0.58 -10.23
CA ASP A 91 -10.25 -2.00 -10.43
C ASP A 91 -10.52 -2.80 -9.14
N TRP A 92 -10.05 -2.33 -7.99
CA TRP A 92 -10.39 -2.95 -6.70
C TRP A 92 -11.91 -2.96 -6.45
N LEU A 93 -12.59 -1.87 -6.81
CA LEU A 93 -14.04 -1.76 -6.66
C LEU A 93 -14.78 -2.76 -7.57
N LEU A 94 -14.40 -2.86 -8.85
CA LEU A 94 -15.01 -3.79 -9.80
C LEU A 94 -14.75 -5.25 -9.42
N ALA A 95 -13.57 -5.52 -8.85
CA ALA A 95 -13.24 -6.81 -8.25
C ALA A 95 -13.97 -7.08 -6.92
N LYS A 96 -14.82 -6.15 -6.45
CA LYS A 96 -15.60 -6.22 -5.20
C LYS A 96 -14.72 -6.43 -3.97
N GLN A 97 -13.51 -5.89 -3.99
CA GLN A 97 -12.57 -6.02 -2.87
C GLN A 97 -12.91 -5.00 -1.79
N TYR A 98 -13.18 -5.47 -0.57
CA TYR A 98 -13.35 -4.56 0.56
C TYR A 98 -11.98 -4.01 0.99
N PRO A 99 -11.91 -2.80 1.56
CA PRO A 99 -10.65 -2.25 2.05
C PRO A 99 -9.92 -3.20 3.01
N TYR A 100 -10.64 -3.99 3.81
CA TYR A 100 -10.04 -5.01 4.67
C TYR A 100 -9.32 -6.13 3.89
N ASP A 101 -9.87 -6.57 2.76
CA ASP A 101 -9.24 -7.58 1.92
C ASP A 101 -8.06 -7.00 1.15
N VAL A 102 -8.19 -5.75 0.68
CA VAL A 102 -7.14 -5.04 -0.06
C VAL A 102 -5.86 -4.90 0.77
N VAL A 103 -5.96 -4.50 2.05
CA VAL A 103 -4.78 -4.35 2.92
C VAL A 103 -4.09 -5.69 3.21
N ILE A 104 -4.83 -6.79 3.25
CA ILE A 104 -4.28 -8.15 3.38
C ILE A 104 -3.64 -8.59 2.06
N MET A 105 -4.32 -8.37 0.93
CA MET A 105 -3.83 -8.70 -0.41
C MET A 105 -2.54 -7.95 -0.74
N MET A 106 -2.44 -6.68 -0.36
CA MET A 106 -1.24 -5.86 -0.48
C MET A 106 -0.09 -6.34 0.41
N ASN A 107 -0.33 -7.35 1.24
CA ASN A 107 0.68 -7.98 2.09
C ASN A 107 1.40 -6.94 2.98
N LEU A 108 0.63 -5.93 3.43
CA LEU A 108 1.03 -4.88 4.36
C LEU A 108 1.26 -5.45 5.79
N ASP A 109 0.84 -6.70 6.02
CA ASP A 109 1.12 -7.52 7.20
C ASP A 109 2.60 -7.94 7.32
N ARG A 110 3.38 -7.91 6.24
CA ARG A 110 4.83 -8.20 6.28
C ARG A 110 5.70 -6.94 6.37
N THR A 111 5.07 -5.76 6.33
CA THR A 111 5.74 -4.45 6.50
C THR A 111 5.20 -3.71 7.72
N LEU A 112 4.68 -4.43 8.72
CA LEU A 112 4.05 -3.86 9.93
C LEU A 112 4.89 -2.78 10.60
N ASP A 113 6.21 -2.94 10.63
CA ASP A 113 7.07 -1.95 11.28
C ASP A 113 7.07 -0.59 10.54
N ASN A 114 6.83 -0.58 9.22
CA ASN A 114 6.90 0.60 8.35
C ASN A 114 5.65 0.79 7.47
N VAL A 115 4.49 0.26 7.86
CA VAL A 115 3.28 0.28 7.00
C VAL A 115 2.90 1.69 6.56
N PHE A 116 3.13 2.67 7.44
CA PHE A 116 2.82 4.08 7.22
C PHE A 116 3.77 4.78 6.27
N GLU A 117 4.90 4.16 5.93
CA GLU A 117 5.86 4.63 4.94
C GLU A 117 5.58 4.04 3.56
N ASN A 118 4.77 2.97 3.48
CA ASN A 118 4.44 2.34 2.22
C ASN A 118 3.49 3.23 1.39
N PRO A 119 3.85 3.59 0.14
CA PRO A 119 2.98 4.27 -0.83
C PRO A 119 1.55 3.72 -0.94
N LEU A 120 1.40 2.39 -0.83
CA LEU A 120 0.11 1.72 -0.90
C LEU A 120 -0.82 2.12 0.25
N PHE A 121 -0.27 2.49 1.42
CA PHE A 121 -1.08 2.87 2.58
C PHE A 121 -1.95 4.09 2.29
N ARG A 122 -1.39 5.11 1.63
CA ARG A 122 -2.16 6.31 1.26
C ARG A 122 -3.26 5.97 0.27
N ILE A 123 -2.94 5.19 -0.76
CA ILE A 123 -3.90 4.81 -1.81
C ILE A 123 -5.03 3.95 -1.23
N TRP A 124 -4.69 2.98 -0.37
CA TRP A 124 -5.63 2.18 0.37
C TRP A 124 -6.52 3.02 1.29
N TYR A 125 -5.93 3.99 1.99
CA TYR A 125 -6.68 4.88 2.88
C TYR A 125 -7.73 5.68 2.10
N ASN A 126 -7.32 6.24 0.96
CA ASN A 126 -8.23 6.96 0.06
C ASN A 126 -9.32 6.05 -0.52
N TYR A 127 -8.97 4.80 -0.87
CA TYR A 127 -9.92 3.81 -1.37
C TYR A 127 -11.03 3.50 -0.36
N GLY A 128 -10.70 3.30 0.91
CA GLY A 128 -11.71 3.02 1.93
C GLY A 128 -12.70 4.19 2.14
N HIS A 129 -12.22 5.43 2.01
CA HIS A 129 -13.10 6.61 1.96
C HIS A 129 -13.98 6.60 0.72
N TYR A 130 -13.40 6.34 -0.45
CA TYR A 130 -14.13 6.27 -1.72
C TYR A 130 -15.28 5.25 -1.68
N VAL A 131 -15.01 4.02 -1.21
CA VAL A 131 -16.02 2.96 -1.04
C VAL A 131 -17.13 3.40 -0.06
N THR A 132 -16.78 4.12 1.00
CA THR A 132 -17.78 4.66 1.95
C THR A 132 -18.66 5.73 1.30
N THR A 133 -18.07 6.61 0.48
CA THR A 133 -18.85 7.65 -0.24
C THR A 133 -19.77 7.07 -1.31
N MET A 134 -19.46 5.86 -1.83
CA MET A 134 -20.29 5.15 -2.79
C MET A 134 -21.44 4.35 -2.16
N ASN A 135 -21.67 4.44 -0.84
CA ASN A 135 -22.76 3.76 -0.12
C ASN A 135 -22.82 2.23 -0.33
N LEU A 136 -21.68 1.58 -0.56
CA LEU A 136 -21.60 0.13 -0.76
C LEU A 136 -21.70 -0.69 0.55
N GLY A 137 -21.91 -0.03 1.69
CA GLY A 137 -22.02 -0.67 3.00
C GLY A 137 -21.89 0.31 4.17
N SER A 138 -21.64 -0.23 5.37
CA SER A 138 -21.41 0.54 6.60
C SER A 138 -20.14 1.40 6.52
N LYS A 139 -20.08 2.49 7.30
CA LYS A 139 -18.93 3.40 7.34
C LYS A 139 -17.63 2.63 7.56
N TRP A 140 -16.68 2.75 6.65
CA TRP A 140 -15.39 2.08 6.79
C TRP A 140 -14.63 2.60 8.01
N ASN A 141 -14.18 1.68 8.86
CA ASN A 141 -13.36 1.98 10.03
C ASN A 141 -11.94 1.46 9.81
N PRO A 142 -10.99 2.31 9.40
CA PRO A 142 -9.61 1.88 9.17
C PRO A 142 -8.92 1.38 10.44
N ALA A 143 -9.27 1.91 11.61
CA ALA A 143 -8.68 1.46 12.88
C ALA A 143 -9.08 0.02 13.22
N ALA A 144 -10.29 -0.41 12.87
CA ALA A 144 -10.72 -1.80 13.07
C ALA A 144 -9.91 -2.77 12.19
N ALA A 145 -9.67 -2.41 10.93
CA ALA A 145 -8.84 -3.20 10.02
C ALA A 145 -7.40 -3.32 10.54
N LEU A 146 -6.78 -2.19 10.91
CA LEU A 146 -5.41 -2.16 11.43
C LEU A 146 -5.30 -2.91 12.76
N THR A 147 -6.27 -2.76 13.67
CA THR A 147 -6.28 -3.50 14.95
C THR A 147 -6.21 -5.01 14.71
N ARG A 148 -6.92 -5.51 13.69
CA ARG A 148 -6.90 -6.93 13.35
C ARG A 148 -5.58 -7.37 12.72
N ILE A 149 -4.98 -6.53 11.88
CA ILE A 149 -3.69 -6.78 11.23
C ILE A 149 -2.55 -6.82 12.25
N TYR A 150 -2.52 -5.89 13.19
CA TYR A 150 -1.50 -5.82 14.25
C TYR A 150 -1.77 -6.75 15.43
N GLY A 151 -2.86 -7.54 15.38
CA GLY A 151 -3.18 -8.51 16.43
C GLY A 151 -3.66 -7.89 17.75
N GLY A 152 -4.14 -6.64 17.75
CA GLY A 152 -4.69 -5.98 18.92
C GLY A 152 -4.50 -4.47 18.93
N SER A 153 -5.26 -3.79 19.79
CA SER A 153 -5.20 -2.33 19.92
C SER A 153 -3.90 -1.83 20.55
N THR A 154 -3.28 -2.63 21.43
CA THR A 154 -2.01 -2.32 22.08
C THR A 154 -0.88 -2.28 21.05
N ASN A 155 -0.73 -3.33 20.25
CA ASN A 155 0.28 -3.40 19.20
C ASN A 155 0.10 -2.29 18.16
N LEU A 156 -1.15 -1.99 17.78
CA LEU A 156 -1.43 -0.85 16.90
C LEU A 156 -1.02 0.48 17.53
N ALA A 157 -1.28 0.68 18.83
CA ALA A 157 -0.89 1.89 19.53
C ALA A 157 0.64 2.05 19.59
N ASP A 158 1.38 0.96 19.85
CA ASP A 158 2.85 0.98 19.90
C ASP A 158 3.46 1.37 18.54
N VAL A 159 2.93 0.82 17.45
CA VAL A 159 3.40 1.12 16.08
C VAL A 159 3.06 2.56 15.70
N LEU A 160 1.86 3.05 16.07
CA LEU A 160 1.48 4.45 15.86
C LEU A 160 2.42 5.39 16.62
N LEU A 161 2.73 5.10 17.89
CA LEU A 161 3.68 5.88 18.70
C LEU A 161 5.10 5.85 18.13
N ALA A 162 5.53 4.72 17.57
CA ALA A 162 6.81 4.63 16.87
C ALA A 162 6.81 5.52 15.62
N ALA A 163 5.75 5.46 14.80
CA ALA A 163 5.62 6.24 13.58
C ALA A 163 5.58 7.76 13.84
N GLU A 164 5.01 8.20 14.97
CA GLU A 164 5.00 9.62 15.39
C GLU A 164 6.41 10.18 15.64
N LYS A 165 7.34 9.34 16.09
CA LYS A 165 8.72 9.73 16.42
C LYS A 165 9.64 9.85 15.20
N VAL A 166 9.23 9.36 14.03
CA VAL A 166 10.04 9.38 12.80
C VAL A 166 9.87 10.73 12.09
N PRO A 167 10.95 11.51 11.83
CA PRO A 167 10.89 12.73 11.04
C PRO A 167 10.43 12.40 9.62
N SER A 168 9.40 13.09 9.13
CA SER A 168 8.76 12.81 7.85
C SER A 168 9.74 12.84 6.66
N HIS A 169 9.90 11.71 5.97
CA HIS A 169 10.40 11.64 4.58
C HIS A 169 9.48 12.48 3.65
N PRO A 170 9.92 13.05 2.52
CA PRO A 170 9.06 13.84 1.62
C PRO A 170 7.78 13.12 1.16
N LEU A 171 7.84 11.82 0.88
CA LEU A 171 6.66 10.96 0.64
C LEU A 171 5.72 10.84 1.87
N ALA A 172 6.24 11.04 3.08
CA ALA A 172 5.49 11.01 4.33
C ALA A 172 4.74 12.32 4.63
N ALA A 173 5.05 13.45 3.98
CA ALA A 173 4.30 14.69 4.15
C ALA A 173 2.84 14.57 3.64
N GLN A 174 2.59 13.76 2.61
CA GLN A 174 1.24 13.42 2.16
C GLN A 174 0.61 12.27 2.96
N ALA A 175 1.43 11.36 3.52
CA ALA A 175 0.97 10.36 4.48
C ALA A 175 0.58 10.97 5.84
N ASP A 176 1.10 12.15 6.19
CA ASP A 176 0.82 12.87 7.45
C ASP A 176 -0.66 13.22 7.60
N VAL A 177 -1.37 13.55 6.51
CA VAL A 177 -2.82 13.81 6.56
C VAL A 177 -3.61 12.56 6.94
N SER A 178 -3.31 11.43 6.29
CA SER A 178 -3.92 10.13 6.60
C SER A 178 -3.54 9.64 8.00
N ARG A 179 -2.28 9.86 8.40
CA ARG A 179 -1.75 9.55 9.73
C ARG A 179 -2.46 10.36 10.82
N LYS A 180 -2.60 11.68 10.67
CA LYS A 180 -3.36 12.55 11.58
C LYS A 180 -4.84 12.18 11.64
N GLY A 181 -5.44 11.82 10.51
CA GLY A 181 -6.81 11.30 10.43
C GLY A 181 -6.98 10.03 11.26
N LEU A 182 -6.06 9.08 11.15
CA LEU A 182 -6.03 7.86 11.95
C LEU A 182 -5.81 8.12 13.43
N PHE A 183 -4.89 9.00 13.81
CA PHE A 183 -4.71 9.40 15.21
C PHE A 183 -5.96 10.06 15.79
N SER A 184 -6.71 10.82 15.00
CA SER A 184 -8.00 11.39 15.41
C SER A 184 -9.06 10.31 15.63
N VAL A 185 -9.15 9.33 14.73
CA VAL A 185 -10.07 8.19 14.85
C VAL A 185 -9.70 7.28 16.03
N ALA A 186 -8.42 6.96 16.19
CA ALA A 186 -7.90 6.16 17.29
C ALA A 186 -8.14 6.85 18.65
N ARG A 187 -7.86 8.16 18.76
CA ARG A 187 -8.18 8.93 19.98
C ARG A 187 -9.67 8.96 20.29
N LYS A 188 -10.54 9.10 19.27
CA LYS A 188 -12.00 9.04 19.45
C LYS A 188 -12.50 7.63 19.84
N GLY A 189 -11.87 6.57 19.35
CA GLY A 189 -12.21 5.18 19.69
C GLY A 189 -11.69 4.73 21.06
N ILE A 190 -10.51 5.18 21.47
CA ILE A 190 -9.89 4.89 22.78
C ILE A 190 -10.54 5.75 23.88
N GLY A 191 -11.14 6.89 23.54
CA GLY A 191 -11.82 7.81 24.46
C GLY A 191 -13.05 7.28 25.20
N SER A 192 -13.46 6.02 25.02
CA SER A 192 -14.47 5.37 25.88
C SER A 192 -13.86 4.56 27.05
N GLY A 193 -12.54 4.33 27.04
CA GLY A 193 -11.81 3.66 28.11
C GLY A 193 -10.95 4.66 28.89
N ARG A 194 -11.38 5.02 30.10
CA ARG A 194 -10.66 5.88 31.06
C ARG A 194 -9.15 5.59 31.12
N CYS A 195 -8.33 6.42 30.48
CA CYS A 195 -6.98 6.68 30.96
C CYS A 195 -7.08 7.79 32.00
N LYS A 196 -7.19 7.41 33.27
CA LYS A 196 -6.93 8.34 34.37
C LYS A 196 -5.46 8.76 34.27
N SER A 197 -5.24 10.06 34.19
CA SER A 197 -3.96 10.72 34.38
C SER A 197 -3.22 10.16 35.61
N LEU A 198 -2.03 9.60 35.43
CA LEU A 198 -1.06 9.50 36.52
C LEU A 198 -0.47 10.90 36.76
N PRO A 199 -0.45 11.42 38.00
CA PRO A 199 0.31 12.60 38.31
C PRO A 199 1.79 12.21 38.44
N LEU A 200 2.64 12.84 37.64
CA LEU A 200 4.07 12.94 37.95
C LEU A 200 4.20 13.88 39.16
N GLN A 201 4.38 13.33 40.36
CA GLN A 201 4.97 14.08 41.46
C GLN A 201 6.46 13.73 41.53
N GLY A 202 7.25 14.79 41.41
CA GLY A 202 8.70 14.77 41.33
C GLY A 202 9.35 14.26 42.60
N ILE A 203 10.46 13.58 42.37
CA ILE A 203 11.53 13.33 43.31
C ILE A 203 12.26 14.65 43.52
N HIS A 204 12.18 15.21 44.73
CA HIS A 204 13.30 15.70 45.54
C HIS A 204 12.78 16.26 46.87
#